data_AF-A0A966XLZ8-F1
#
_entry.id   AF-A0A966XLZ8-F1
#
_cell.length_a   1.000
_cell.length_b   1.000
_cell.length_c   1.000
_cell.angle_alpha   90.00
_cell.angle_beta   90.00
_cell.angle_gamma   90.00
#
_symmetry.space_group_name_H-M   'P 1'
#
loop_
_entity.id
_entity.type
_entity.pdbx_description
1 polymer ?
#
loop_
_entity_poly.entity_id
_entity_poly.type
_entity_poly.pdbx_seq_one_letter_code
_entity_poly.pdbx_strand_id
1 'polypeptide(L)'
;MTNSLVFLVRTLFDLYLFVLLLRFLFQFFRVDFYNPFSQFVYKATAPVTMSVQKILRFLPIEMICLLVLVAFQMIYVTMMHNLVQSMGIGLQDLSLFETLRLSLTRIFSELIWLYTLSIFIHALLSWFGAAYYSPIGRLLSDLNEPILK
;
A
#
# COMPACT_ATOMS: atom_id res chain seq x y z
N MET A 1 20.00 -17.74 -11.43
CA MET A 1 18.62 -17.80 -11.94
C MET A 1 17.59 -17.58 -10.82
N THR A 2 17.74 -18.20 -9.65
CA THR A 2 16.81 -18.07 -8.51
C THR A 2 16.63 -16.62 -8.01
N ASN A 3 17.69 -15.82 -7.96
CA ASN A 3 17.63 -14.43 -7.49
C ASN A 3 16.75 -13.51 -8.35
N SER A 4 16.66 -13.73 -9.66
CA SER A 4 15.85 -12.89 -10.55
C SER A 4 14.36 -13.10 -10.33
N LEU A 5 13.93 -14.34 -10.06
CA LEU A 5 12.53 -14.64 -9.73
C LEU A 5 12.15 -14.04 -8.37
N VAL A 6 13.03 -14.15 -7.37
CA VAL A 6 12.80 -13.55 -6.04
C VAL A 6 12.68 -12.03 -6.13
N PHE A 7 13.55 -11.39 -6.94
CA PHE A 7 13.45 -9.96 -7.22
C PHE A 7 12.10 -9.60 -7.84
N LEU A 8 11.68 -10.31 -8.90
CA LEU A 8 10.43 -10.02 -9.60
C LEU A 8 9.21 -10.19 -8.69
N VAL A 9 9.16 -11.27 -7.92
CA VAL A 9 8.09 -11.49 -6.93
C VAL A 9 8.09 -10.36 -5.90
N ARG A 10 9.25 -10.03 -5.31
CA ARG A 10 9.37 -8.94 -4.35
C ARG A 10 8.86 -7.63 -4.93
N THR A 11 9.28 -7.25 -6.13
CA THR A 11 8.83 -6.02 -6.79
C THR A 11 7.32 -6.02 -7.04
N LEU A 12 6.73 -7.13 -7.46
CA LEU A 12 5.26 -7.21 -7.63
C LEU A 12 4.51 -7.04 -6.32
N PHE A 13 5.01 -7.65 -5.23
CA PHE A 13 4.44 -7.48 -3.90
C PHE A 13 4.57 -6.04 -3.41
N ASP A 14 5.73 -5.41 -3.59
CA ASP A 14 5.97 -4.01 -3.21
C ASP A 14 5.06 -3.05 -4.00
N LEU A 15 4.90 -3.28 -5.30
CA LEU A 15 4.01 -2.49 -6.14
C LEU A 15 2.54 -2.65 -5.72
N TYR A 16 2.10 -3.88 -5.44
CA TYR A 16 0.73 -4.10 -4.98
C TYR A 16 0.49 -3.54 -3.56
N LEU A 17 1.47 -3.65 -2.67
CA LEU A 17 1.44 -3.02 -1.35
C LEU A 17 1.28 -1.50 -1.46
N PHE A 18 2.03 -0.86 -2.37
CA PHE A 18 1.90 0.55 -2.65
C PHE A 18 0.48 0.95 -3.08
N VAL A 19 -0.14 0.17 -4.00
CA VAL A 19 -1.52 0.41 -4.44
C VAL A 19 -2.54 0.19 -3.31
N LEU A 20 -2.37 -0.86 -2.49
CA LEU A 20 -3.22 -1.09 -1.32
C LEU A 20 -3.10 0.03 -0.28
N LEU A 21 -1.89 0.56 -0.08
CA LEU A 21 -1.63 1.64 0.86
C LEU A 21 -2.27 2.94 0.36
N LEU A 22 -2.15 3.27 -0.94
CA LEU A 22 -2.92 4.34 -1.56
C LEU A 22 -4.42 4.17 -1.37
N ARG A 23 -4.95 2.95 -1.58
CA ARG A 23 -6.37 2.66 -1.40
C ARG A 23 -6.84 2.98 0.01
N PHE A 24 -6.07 2.56 1.01
CA PHE A 24 -6.34 2.86 2.41
C PHE A 24 -6.31 4.37 2.68
N LEU A 25 -5.28 5.09 2.19
CA LEU A 25 -5.18 6.54 2.37
C LEU A 25 -6.33 7.30 1.71
N PHE A 26 -6.71 6.94 0.48
CA PHE A 26 -7.82 7.57 -0.22
C PHE A 26 -9.14 7.44 0.52
N GLN A 27 -9.37 6.29 1.16
CA GLN A 27 -10.54 6.13 2.01
C GLN A 27 -10.42 6.92 3.31
N PHE A 28 -9.27 6.85 3.96
CA PHE A 28 -9.03 7.49 5.26
C PHE A 28 -9.19 9.01 5.18
N PHE A 29 -8.64 9.64 4.15
CA PHE A 29 -8.77 11.08 3.90
C PHE A 29 -9.98 11.46 3.03
N ARG A 30 -10.80 10.49 2.62
CA ARG A 30 -11.98 10.70 1.77
C ARG A 30 -11.66 11.48 0.49
N VAL A 31 -10.52 11.17 -0.11
CA VAL A 31 -10.03 11.75 -1.36
C VAL A 31 -11.04 11.49 -2.47
N ASP A 32 -11.19 12.44 -3.40
CA ASP A 32 -12.20 12.37 -4.46
C ASP A 32 -12.13 11.06 -5.28
N PHE A 33 -13.20 10.25 -5.20
CA PHE A 33 -13.36 8.99 -5.93
C PHE A 33 -13.71 9.18 -7.41
N TYR A 34 -14.10 10.39 -7.83
CA TYR A 34 -14.36 10.69 -9.25
C TYR A 34 -13.08 10.84 -10.06
N ASN A 35 -11.93 10.97 -9.40
CA ASN A 35 -10.66 11.06 -10.09
C ASN A 35 -10.29 9.75 -10.80
N PRO A 36 -9.85 9.78 -12.08
CA PRO A 36 -9.48 8.58 -12.82
C PRO A 36 -8.41 7.74 -12.11
N PHE A 37 -7.47 8.37 -11.39
CA PHE A 37 -6.44 7.63 -10.66
C PHE A 37 -6.99 6.96 -9.39
N SER A 38 -7.87 7.63 -8.64
CA SER A 38 -8.60 7.02 -7.52
C SER A 38 -9.43 5.82 -7.99
N GLN A 39 -10.07 5.92 -9.16
CA GLN A 39 -10.81 4.81 -9.76
C GLN A 39 -9.90 3.66 -10.20
N PHE A 40 -8.71 3.95 -10.72
CA PHE A 40 -7.73 2.93 -11.05
C PHE A 40 -7.31 2.15 -9.79
N VAL A 41 -6.93 2.85 -8.72
CA VAL A 41 -6.56 2.24 -7.42
C VAL A 41 -7.71 1.44 -6.85
N TYR A 42 -8.94 1.96 -6.91
CA TYR A 42 -10.14 1.24 -6.52
C TYR A 42 -10.32 -0.05 -7.31
N LYS A 43 -10.29 0.00 -8.64
CA LYS A 43 -10.50 -1.16 -9.51
C LYS A 43 -9.40 -2.21 -9.35
N ALA A 44 -8.16 -1.79 -9.14
CA ALA A 44 -7.04 -2.70 -8.90
C ALA A 44 -7.17 -3.47 -7.57
N THR A 45 -7.75 -2.84 -6.55
CA THR A 45 -7.87 -3.42 -5.19
C THR A 45 -9.25 -4.02 -4.90
N ALA A 46 -10.26 -3.69 -5.71
CA ALA A 46 -11.64 -4.14 -5.58
C ALA A 46 -11.81 -5.67 -5.55
N PRO A 47 -11.15 -6.48 -6.42
CA PRO A 47 -11.34 -7.93 -6.41
C PRO A 47 -11.06 -8.56 -5.04
N VAL A 48 -10.01 -8.11 -4.36
CA VAL A 48 -9.63 -8.62 -3.03
C VAL A 48 -10.52 -8.01 -1.95
N THR A 49 -10.64 -6.68 -1.91
CA THR A 49 -11.39 -5.98 -0.86
C THR A 49 -12.88 -6.28 -0.87
N MET A 50 -13.52 -6.37 -2.04
CA MET A 50 -14.94 -6.74 -2.16
C MET A 50 -15.18 -8.20 -1.78
N SER A 51 -14.25 -9.10 -2.10
CA SER A 51 -14.37 -10.51 -1.71
C SER A 51 -14.35 -10.65 -0.18
N VAL A 52 -13.49 -9.90 0.50
CA VAL A 52 -13.46 -9.85 1.97
C VAL A 52 -14.70 -9.16 2.53
N GLN A 53 -15.16 -8.05 1.92
CA GLN A 53 -16.39 -7.36 2.33
C GLN A 53 -17.63 -8.24 2.26
N LYS A 54 -17.72 -9.15 1.27
CA LYS A 54 -18.84 -10.10 1.17
C LYS A 54 -18.93 -11.03 2.38
N ILE A 55 -17.79 -11.34 3.00
CA ILE A 55 -17.67 -12.19 4.20
C ILE A 55 -17.91 -11.34 5.45
N LEU A 56 -17.22 -10.20 5.57
CA LEU A 56 -17.22 -9.32 6.74
C LEU A 56 -18.14 -8.11 6.54
N ARG A 57 -19.42 -8.35 6.22
CA ARG A 57 -20.39 -7.28 5.87
C ARG A 57 -20.66 -6.27 6.99
N PHE A 58 -20.38 -6.64 8.23
CA PHE A 58 -20.59 -5.81 9.41
C PHE A 58 -19.48 -4.75 9.60
N LEU A 59 -18.36 -4.87 8.89
CA LEU A 59 -17.27 -3.90 8.97
C LEU A 59 -17.41 -2.81 7.90
N PRO A 60 -17.07 -1.56 8.24
CA PRO A 60 -16.98 -0.49 7.26
C PRO A 60 -15.84 -0.77 6.27
N ILE A 61 -15.93 -0.20 5.07
CA ILE A 61 -14.98 -0.51 3.98
C ILE A 61 -13.54 -0.08 4.33
N GLU A 62 -13.39 0.96 5.13
CA GLU A 62 -12.12 1.48 5.64
C GLU A 62 -11.41 0.41 6.49
N MET A 63 -12.15 -0.25 7.38
CA MET A 63 -11.62 -1.32 8.23
C MET A 63 -11.28 -2.56 7.41
N ILE A 64 -12.06 -2.86 6.36
CA ILE A 64 -11.76 -3.96 5.44
C ILE A 64 -10.47 -3.68 4.66
N CYS A 65 -10.25 -2.45 4.20
CA CYS A 65 -9.02 -2.10 3.50
C CYS A 65 -7.79 -2.19 4.43
N LEU A 66 -7.90 -1.70 5.68
CA LEU A 66 -6.85 -1.88 6.68
C LEU A 66 -6.56 -3.37 6.93
N LEU A 67 -7.61 -4.18 7.10
CA LEU A 67 -7.47 -5.61 7.35
C LEU A 67 -6.80 -6.32 6.17
N VAL A 68 -7.21 -6.01 4.94
CA VAL A 68 -6.59 -6.57 3.73
C VAL A 68 -5.14 -6.14 3.59
N LEU A 69 -4.82 -4.88 3.89
CA LEU A 69 -3.44 -4.36 3.87
C LEU A 69 -2.54 -5.11 4.86
N VAL A 70 -2.98 -5.24 6.12
CA VAL A 70 -2.22 -5.96 7.14
C VAL A 70 -2.10 -7.44 6.82
N ALA A 71 -3.20 -8.09 6.41
CA ALA A 71 -3.19 -9.52 6.07
C ALA A 71 -2.27 -9.81 4.86
N PHE A 72 -2.33 -8.97 3.82
CA PHE A 72 -1.43 -9.07 2.67
C PHE A 72 0.04 -8.97 3.09
N GLN A 73 0.35 -8.02 3.97
CA GLN A 73 1.71 -7.84 4.46
C GLN A 73 2.19 -9.02 5.31
N MET A 74 1.32 -9.57 6.17
CA MET A 74 1.62 -10.76 6.96
C MET A 74 1.96 -11.96 6.08
N ILE A 75 1.18 -12.18 5.02
CA ILE A 75 1.41 -13.24 4.03
C ILE A 75 2.76 -13.04 3.36
N TYR A 76 3.06 -11.82 2.91
CA TYR A 76 4.34 -11.51 2.26
C TYR A 76 5.54 -11.74 3.18
N VAL A 77 5.50 -11.24 4.42
CA VAL A 77 6.59 -11.40 5.40
C VAL A 77 6.83 -12.89 5.69
N THR A 78 5.76 -13.65 5.90
CA THR A 78 5.84 -15.11 6.15
C THR A 78 6.43 -15.84 4.95
N MET A 79 5.96 -15.52 3.73
CA MET A 79 6.46 -16.12 2.50
C MET A 79 7.96 -15.85 2.30
N MET A 80 8.40 -14.60 2.50
CA MET A 80 9.82 -14.24 2.39
C MET A 80 10.67 -14.89 3.48
N HIS A 81 10.16 -14.98 4.71
CA HIS A 81 10.87 -15.65 5.80
C HIS A 81 11.10 -17.14 5.48
N ASN A 82 10.06 -17.85 5.05
CA ASN A 82 10.15 -19.27 4.69
C ASN A 82 11.12 -19.48 3.51
N LEU A 83 11.11 -18.58 2.53
CA LEU A 83 12.05 -18.61 1.42
C LEU A 83 13.51 -18.48 1.90
N VAL A 84 13.79 -17.55 2.80
CA VAL A 84 15.14 -17.36 3.36
C VAL A 84 15.57 -18.57 4.20
N GLN A 85 14.66 -19.11 5.02
CA GLN A 85 14.93 -20.31 5.83
C GLN A 85 15.27 -21.51 4.95
N SER A 86 14.60 -21.68 3.80
CA SER A 86 14.90 -22.73 2.82
C SER A 86 16.30 -22.64 2.19
N MET A 87 16.97 -21.48 2.30
CA MET A 87 18.35 -21.31 1.83
C MET A 87 19.39 -21.82 2.85
N GLY A 88 18.94 -22.45 3.95
CA GLY A 88 19.82 -22.99 4.99
C GLY A 88 20.32 -21.94 5.98
N ILE A 89 19.76 -20.73 5.95
CA ILE A 89 20.01 -19.71 6.96
C ILE A 89 19.19 -20.12 8.19
N GLY A 90 19.87 -20.50 9.28
CA GLY A 90 19.28 -20.94 10.54
C GLY A 90 18.58 -19.82 11.30
N LEU A 91 17.50 -19.29 10.72
CA LEU A 91 16.63 -18.32 11.35
C LEU A 91 15.70 -19.06 12.33
N GLN A 92 15.47 -18.43 13.48
CA GLN A 92 14.41 -18.86 14.39
C GLN A 92 13.05 -18.64 13.74
N ASP A 93 12.11 -19.55 13.98
CA ASP A 93 10.74 -19.43 13.47
C ASP A 93 10.08 -18.14 13.99
N LEU A 94 9.41 -17.42 13.09
CA LEU A 94 8.68 -16.21 13.46
C LEU A 94 7.39 -16.56 14.21
N SER A 95 7.25 -16.07 15.43
CA SER A 95 5.98 -16.07 16.13
C SER A 95 4.97 -15.15 15.44
N LEU A 96 3.66 -15.39 15.63
CA LEU A 96 2.61 -14.53 15.09
C LEU A 96 2.79 -13.06 15.48
N PHE A 97 3.27 -12.81 16.71
CA PHE A 97 3.54 -11.47 17.21
C PHE A 97 4.68 -10.80 16.45
N GLU A 98 5.79 -11.52 16.20
CA GLU A 98 6.92 -10.98 15.42
C GLU A 98 6.52 -10.71 13.97
N THR A 99 5.75 -11.60 13.34
CA THR A 99 5.24 -11.38 11.97
C THR A 99 4.37 -10.13 11.91
N LEU A 100 3.51 -9.92 12.91
CA LEU A 100 2.67 -8.71 13.00
C LEU A 100 3.53 -7.46 13.19
N ARG A 101 4.49 -7.49 14.10
CA ARG A 101 5.40 -6.37 14.36
C ARG A 101 6.18 -5.97 13.12
N LEU A 102 6.76 -6.94 12.40
CA LEU A 102 7.50 -6.70 11.16
C LEU A 102 6.58 -6.16 10.05
N SER A 103 5.37 -6.68 9.95
CA SER A 103 4.37 -6.24 8.96
C SER A 103 3.97 -4.79 9.19
N LEU A 104 3.65 -4.41 10.44
CA LEU A 104 3.31 -3.04 10.81
C LEU A 104 4.50 -2.09 10.59
N THR A 105 5.71 -2.51 10.97
CA THR A 105 6.92 -1.70 10.75
C THR A 105 7.15 -1.42 9.27
N ARG A 106 6.93 -2.43 8.42
CA ARG A 106 7.08 -2.26 6.97
C ARG A 106 5.98 -1.40 6.36
N ILE A 107 4.72 -1.60 6.72
CA ILE A 107 3.62 -0.73 6.26
C ILE A 107 3.91 0.73 6.65
N PHE A 108 4.40 0.96 7.87
CA PHE A 108 4.76 2.29 8.34
C PHE A 108 5.93 2.88 7.55
N SER A 109 6.97 2.08 7.25
CA SER A 109 8.08 2.51 6.40
C SER A 109 7.61 2.89 4.99
N GLU A 110 6.74 2.08 4.37
CA GLU A 110 6.18 2.35 3.04
C GLU A 110 5.25 3.57 3.04
N LEU A 111 4.54 3.81 4.13
CA LEU A 111 3.74 5.02 4.31
C LEU A 111 4.61 6.28 4.27
N ILE A 112 5.74 6.28 4.99
CA ILE A 112 6.69 7.41 4.98
C ILE A 112 7.27 7.60 3.58
N TRP A 113 7.71 6.52 2.95
CA TRP A 113 8.26 6.57 1.59
C TRP A 113 7.25 7.11 0.57
N LEU A 114 6.00 6.63 0.66
CA LEU A 114 4.90 7.09 -0.18
C LEU A 114 4.65 8.58 -0.02
N TYR A 115 4.57 9.08 1.22
CA TYR A 115 4.36 10.51 1.46
C TYR A 115 5.54 11.36 0.99
N THR A 116 6.77 10.88 1.21
CA THR A 116 7.98 11.56 0.72
C THR A 116 7.91 11.71 -0.80
N LEU A 117 7.57 10.63 -1.51
CA LEU A 117 7.40 10.64 -2.95
C LEU A 117 6.22 11.55 -3.37
N SER A 118 5.08 11.46 -2.69
CA SER A 118 3.87 12.25 -2.98
C SER A 118 4.12 13.75 -2.85
N ILE A 119 4.75 14.19 -1.76
CA ILE A 119 5.10 15.60 -1.52
C ILE A 119 6.13 16.06 -2.55
N PHE A 120 7.12 15.23 -2.85
CA PHE A 120 8.12 15.53 -3.87
C PHE A 120 7.48 15.75 -5.25
N ILE A 121 6.59 14.84 -5.69
CA ILE A 121 5.86 15.00 -6.96
C ILE A 121 4.96 16.24 -6.92
N HIS A 122 4.25 16.48 -5.81
CA HIS A 122 3.39 17.66 -5.65
C HIS A 122 4.19 18.97 -5.78
N ALA A 123 5.38 19.02 -5.15
CA ALA A 123 6.29 20.15 -5.26
C ALA A 123 6.80 20.33 -6.70
N LEU A 124 7.18 19.25 -7.39
CA LEU A 124 7.58 19.33 -8.81
C LEU A 124 6.44 19.84 -9.71
N LEU A 125 5.21 19.35 -9.51
CA LEU A 125 4.05 19.79 -10.29
C LEU A 125 3.70 21.26 -10.07
N SER A 126 4.00 21.81 -8.89
CA SER A 126 3.75 23.23 -8.59
C SER A 126 4.54 24.18 -9.50
N TRP A 127 5.69 23.75 -10.03
CA TRP A 127 6.47 24.53 -11.01
C TRP A 127 5.82 24.56 -12.39
N PHE A 128 5.04 23.53 -12.73
CA PHE A 128 4.35 23.40 -14.00
C PHE A 128 2.87 23.70 -13.82
N GLY A 129 2.51 24.99 -13.74
CA GLY A 129 1.17 25.45 -13.35
C GLY A 129 -0.02 24.73 -14.02
N ALA A 130 0.07 24.35 -15.30
CA ALA A 130 -1.00 23.58 -15.96
C ALA A 130 -1.16 22.14 -15.41
N ALA A 131 -0.04 21.49 -15.03
CA ALA A 131 -0.05 20.14 -14.47
C ALA A 131 -0.51 20.14 -12.99
N TYR A 132 -0.35 21.25 -12.28
CA TYR A 132 -0.88 21.43 -10.93
C TYR A 132 -2.41 21.32 -10.85
N TYR A 133 -3.13 21.86 -11.85
CA TYR A 133 -4.60 21.77 -11.92
C TYR A 133 -5.11 20.47 -12.58
N SER A 134 -4.22 19.56 -12.95
CA SER A 134 -4.60 18.26 -13.51
C SER A 134 -5.32 17.37 -12.47
N PRO A 135 -5.99 16.28 -12.88
CA PRO A 135 -6.58 15.33 -11.95
C PRO A 135 -5.56 14.79 -10.93
N ILE A 136 -4.33 14.51 -11.33
CA ILE A 136 -3.28 14.00 -10.43
C ILE A 136 -2.82 15.09 -9.46
N GLY A 137 -2.68 16.34 -9.93
CA GLY A 137 -2.29 17.45 -9.08
C GLY A 137 -3.28 17.69 -7.94
N ARG A 138 -4.58 17.64 -8.24
CA ARG A 138 -5.65 17.72 -7.22
C ARG A 138 -5.61 16.57 -6.23
N LEU A 139 -5.42 15.33 -6.68
CA LEU A 139 -5.30 14.19 -5.76
C LEU A 139 -4.11 14.29 -4.81
N LEU A 140 -2.96 14.73 -5.33
CA LEU A 140 -1.78 14.91 -4.50
C LEU A 140 -1.97 16.05 -3.51
N SER A 141 -2.71 17.10 -3.89
CA SER A 141 -3.12 18.16 -2.96
C SER A 141 -3.98 17.59 -1.83
N ASP A 142 -5.05 16.86 -2.14
CA ASP A 142 -5.97 16.29 -1.15
C ASP A 142 -5.26 15.27 -0.23
N LEU A 143 -4.36 14.46 -0.79
CA LEU A 143 -3.61 13.46 -0.04
C LEU A 143 -2.54 14.10 0.87
N ASN A 144 -1.90 15.19 0.45
CA ASN A 144 -0.85 15.85 1.22
C ASN A 144 -1.38 16.94 2.16
N GLU A 145 -2.58 17.47 1.94
CA GLU A 145 -3.26 18.46 2.79
C GLU A 145 -3.16 18.20 4.30
N PRO A 146 -3.40 16.99 4.84
CA PRO A 146 -3.32 16.73 6.27
C PRO A 146 -1.91 16.86 6.87
N ILE A 147 -0.86 16.76 6.06
CA ILE A 147 0.55 16.83 6.50
C ILE A 147 1.14 18.21 6.26
N LEU A 148 0.68 18.91 5.22
CA LEU A 148 1.23 20.21 4.81
C LEU A 148 0.54 21.42 5.46
N LYS A 149 -0.54 21.21 6.22
CA LYS A 149 -1.17 22.25 7.05
C LYS A 149 -0.42 22.43 8.37
#